data_AF-A0A0F9FAQ1-F1
#
_entry.id   AF-A0A0F9FAQ1-F1
#
_cell.length_a   1.000
_cell.length_b   1.000
_cell.length_c   1.000
_cell.angle_alpha   90.00
_cell.angle_beta   90.00
_cell.angle_gamma   90.00
#
_symmetry.space_group_name_H-M   'P 1'
#
loop_
_entity.id
_entity.type
_entity.pdbx_description
1 polymer ?
#
loop_
_entity_poly.entity_id
_entity_poly.type
_entity_poly.pdbx_seq_one_letter_code
_entity_poly.pdbx_strand_id
1 'polypeptide(L)'
;MASTARSAIRRLLSEFVGDFRSLTSTSAGAAGGTSVVCTEFANLTEDDGGLQGWIQATSGDNDLEVRRILGGSSGYTASSVTATVNFAFSNQFASSVTFELHTIDPAYKHNAIDRAIESLFPDLYVYIRDESLVVDNLLANQDFENGTFTSWTTTGPGTVAAETTRFIHGTQSAKLSVGETTTSLNQNLFSSVNISEIEGRTLRFAGWIWTDQTSKGRLRVTFDGSTYTNGAFHAGNGEWEGPNLTFVDALVPDDATEMTVRCEVSTGVAVVVYFDAVHAYVGPRVTKYTQPTTIRRLMSVQMQAEMTRPNGNYFDLSENVAPSPGRILRLIGQDALTLPTTDSSTVEIDGNQVELLVARAAEILARAEFARTRDPFWQEIEQKGIDEVARLMPRARMRRLAATKRFRWKQEADGSEKFLVLER
;
A
#
# COMPACT_ATOMS: atom_id res chain seq x y z
N MET A 1 -13.18 -4.93 -1.31
CA MET A 1 -12.75 -5.74 -0.16
C MET A 1 -13.45 -5.15 1.04
N ALA A 2 -14.10 -5.96 1.87
CA ALA A 2 -14.69 -5.42 3.09
C ALA A 2 -13.56 -4.96 4.01
N SER A 3 -13.79 -3.86 4.72
CA SER A 3 -12.79 -3.29 5.63
C SER A 3 -13.46 -2.77 6.89
N THR A 4 -12.73 -2.80 8.00
CA THR A 4 -13.23 -2.41 9.32
C THR A 4 -12.34 -1.32 9.91
N ALA A 5 -12.94 -0.21 10.35
CA ALA A 5 -12.21 0.89 10.97
C ALA A 5 -11.59 0.50 12.32
N ARG A 6 -10.42 1.05 12.65
CA ARG A 6 -9.73 0.79 13.93
C ARG A 6 -10.60 1.10 15.13
N SER A 7 -11.35 2.20 15.10
CA SER A 7 -12.32 2.58 16.14
C SER A 7 -13.35 1.47 16.40
N ALA A 8 -13.88 0.85 15.35
CA ALA A 8 -14.81 -0.27 15.48
C ALA A 8 -14.15 -1.52 16.09
N ILE A 9 -12.90 -1.83 15.70
CA ILE A 9 -12.12 -2.93 16.28
C ILE A 9 -11.84 -2.67 17.76
N ARG A 10 -11.44 -1.44 18.13
CA ARG A 10 -11.21 -1.04 19.53
C ARG A 10 -12.48 -1.12 20.36
N ARG A 11 -13.63 -0.71 19.80
CA ARG A 11 -14.93 -0.89 20.46
C ARG A 11 -15.19 -2.36 20.76
N LEU A 12 -15.08 -3.24 19.76
CA LEU A 12 -15.30 -4.68 19.93
C LEU A 12 -14.32 -5.30 20.96
N LEU A 13 -13.05 -4.88 20.94
CA LEU A 13 -12.07 -5.29 21.95
C LEU A 13 -12.47 -4.81 23.35
N SER A 14 -12.93 -3.57 23.46
CA SER A 14 -13.40 -3.00 24.72
C SER A 14 -14.62 -3.77 25.24
N GLU A 15 -15.57 -4.10 24.37
CA GLU A 15 -16.74 -4.92 24.71
C GLU A 15 -16.32 -6.33 25.15
N PHE A 16 -15.35 -6.94 24.46
CA PHE A 16 -14.85 -8.29 24.77
C PHE A 16 -14.27 -8.39 26.18
N VAL A 17 -13.52 -7.36 26.60
CA VAL A 17 -12.88 -7.28 27.93
C VAL A 17 -13.76 -6.62 28.99
N GLY A 18 -15.01 -6.25 28.66
CA GLY A 18 -15.94 -5.61 29.60
C GLY A 18 -15.63 -4.14 29.92
N ASP A 19 -14.87 -3.47 29.06
CA ASP A 19 -14.32 -2.12 29.24
C ASP A 19 -14.88 -1.09 28.23
N PHE A 20 -16.17 -1.23 27.89
CA PHE A 20 -16.83 -0.34 26.93
C PHE A 20 -18.07 0.35 27.52
N ARG A 21 -18.05 1.67 27.49
CA ARG A 21 -19.23 2.52 27.72
C ARG A 21 -19.17 3.68 26.73
N SER A 22 -20.21 3.86 25.94
CA SER A 22 -20.39 5.05 25.10
C SER A 22 -21.42 5.96 25.75
N LEU A 23 -21.06 7.23 25.93
CA LEU A 23 -21.82 8.22 26.68
C LEU A 23 -21.90 9.53 25.89
N THR A 24 -22.82 10.40 26.30
CA THR A 24 -22.96 11.75 25.73
C THR A 24 -22.92 12.78 26.87
N SER A 25 -22.16 13.86 26.70
CA SER A 25 -22.10 14.92 27.69
C SER A 25 -23.44 15.65 27.79
N THR A 26 -23.89 15.90 29.01
CA THR A 26 -25.19 16.53 29.28
C THR A 26 -25.09 18.03 29.46
N SER A 27 -23.88 18.55 29.68
CA SER A 27 -23.61 19.98 29.85
C SER A 27 -22.16 20.29 29.48
N ALA A 28 -21.89 21.57 29.21
CA ALA A 28 -20.52 22.02 28.99
C ALA A 28 -19.70 21.88 30.28
N GLY A 29 -18.50 21.31 30.16
CA GLY A 29 -17.52 21.26 31.24
C GLY A 29 -16.87 22.61 31.52
N ALA A 30 -15.79 22.63 32.30
CA ALA A 30 -15.04 23.84 32.58
C ALA A 30 -14.45 24.42 31.28
N ALA A 31 -14.46 25.76 31.15
CA ALA A 31 -13.97 26.47 29.97
C ALA A 31 -12.50 26.12 29.61
N GLY A 32 -11.70 25.76 30.60
CA GLY A 32 -10.32 25.29 30.42
C GLY A 32 -10.17 23.83 30.01
N GLY A 33 -11.24 23.11 29.64
CA GLY A 33 -11.18 21.72 29.18
C GLY A 33 -10.86 20.69 30.28
N THR A 34 -10.94 21.07 31.56
CA THR A 34 -10.52 20.21 32.68
C THR A 34 -11.62 19.30 33.22
N SER A 35 -12.84 19.38 32.71
CA SER A 35 -13.94 18.54 33.17
C SER A 35 -14.93 18.14 32.08
N VAL A 36 -15.64 17.04 32.34
CA VAL A 36 -16.71 16.48 31.50
C VAL A 36 -17.94 16.28 32.39
N VAL A 37 -19.10 16.76 31.95
CA VAL A 37 -20.36 16.64 32.70
C VAL A 37 -21.28 15.64 32.01
N CYS A 38 -21.66 14.57 32.71
CA CYS A 38 -22.54 13.54 32.18
C CYS A 38 -23.37 12.91 33.30
N THR A 39 -24.70 13.01 33.22
CA THR A 39 -25.61 12.45 34.24
C THR A 39 -25.49 10.95 34.43
N GLU A 40 -25.05 10.22 33.38
CA GLU A 40 -24.88 8.77 33.46
C GLU A 40 -23.70 8.36 34.35
N PHE A 41 -22.77 9.27 34.69
CA PHE A 41 -21.70 8.96 35.64
C PHE A 41 -22.22 8.56 37.02
N ALA A 42 -23.40 9.03 37.43
CA ALA A 42 -24.01 8.64 38.69
C ALA A 42 -24.32 7.13 38.77
N ASN A 43 -24.45 6.45 37.63
CA ASN A 43 -24.69 5.00 37.57
C ASN A 43 -23.39 4.17 37.49
N LEU A 44 -22.24 4.83 37.39
CA LEU A 44 -20.94 4.20 37.14
C LEU A 44 -19.96 4.34 38.30
N THR A 45 -20.33 5.05 39.36
CA THR A 45 -19.50 5.17 40.56
C THR A 45 -19.58 3.90 41.38
N GLU A 46 -18.42 3.35 41.76
CA GLU A 46 -18.33 2.36 42.82
C GLU A 46 -18.61 3.03 44.17
N ASP A 47 -19.25 2.29 45.09
CA ASP A 47 -19.80 2.80 46.35
C ASP A 47 -18.79 3.59 47.23
N ASP A 48 -17.47 3.40 47.06
CA ASP A 48 -16.43 4.09 47.85
C ASP A 48 -15.23 4.66 47.02
N GLY A 49 -15.22 4.52 45.69
CA GLY A 49 -13.99 4.69 44.87
C GLY A 49 -13.93 5.89 43.91
N GLY A 50 -15.07 6.54 43.63
CA GLY A 50 -15.20 7.56 42.58
C GLY A 50 -15.12 6.98 41.16
N LEU A 51 -15.33 7.83 40.14
CA LEU A 51 -15.16 7.45 38.73
C LEU A 51 -13.66 7.41 38.39
N GLN A 52 -13.18 6.31 37.83
CA GLN A 52 -11.78 6.17 37.41
C GLN A 52 -11.67 5.72 35.95
N GLY A 53 -10.52 5.96 35.33
CA GLY A 53 -10.22 5.54 33.97
C GLY A 53 -9.83 6.68 33.03
N TRP A 54 -10.24 6.56 31.79
CA TRP A 54 -9.87 7.38 30.65
C TRP A 54 -11.12 7.73 29.85
N ILE A 55 -11.21 8.98 29.44
CA ILE A 55 -12.23 9.49 28.53
C ILE A 55 -11.58 9.68 27.17
N GLN A 56 -12.15 9.05 26.14
CA GLN A 56 -11.83 9.32 24.74
C GLN A 56 -13.01 10.04 24.10
N ALA A 57 -12.82 11.28 23.66
CA ALA A 57 -13.84 11.98 22.89
C ALA A 57 -13.99 11.34 21.50
N THR A 58 -15.24 11.18 21.06
CA THR A 58 -15.59 10.59 19.76
C THR A 58 -16.40 11.52 18.86
N SER A 59 -16.58 12.77 19.29
CA SER A 59 -17.12 13.85 18.47
C SER A 59 -16.75 15.23 19.04
N GLY A 60 -17.14 16.29 18.33
CA GLY A 60 -16.92 17.68 18.75
C GLY A 60 -15.48 18.16 18.55
N ASP A 61 -15.16 19.32 19.12
CA ASP A 61 -13.87 19.99 18.90
C ASP A 61 -12.68 19.31 19.58
N ASN A 62 -12.95 18.28 20.40
CA ASN A 62 -11.93 17.48 21.09
C ASN A 62 -11.86 16.05 20.52
N ASP A 63 -12.45 15.78 19.35
CA ASP A 63 -12.50 14.43 18.77
C ASP A 63 -11.12 13.75 18.75
N LEU A 64 -11.09 12.46 19.09
CA LEU A 64 -9.90 11.61 19.25
C LEU A 64 -9.00 11.96 20.45
N GLU A 65 -9.28 13.00 21.22
CA GLU A 65 -8.50 13.29 22.41
C GLU A 65 -8.82 12.29 23.54
N VAL A 66 -7.76 11.78 24.16
CA VAL A 66 -7.84 10.87 25.30
C VAL A 66 -7.31 11.58 26.53
N ARG A 67 -8.05 11.53 27.65
CA ARG A 67 -7.64 12.10 28.94
C ARG A 67 -7.94 11.16 30.10
N ARG A 68 -6.98 11.02 31.02
CA ARG A 68 -7.15 10.26 32.26
C ARG A 68 -8.01 11.06 33.24
N ILE A 69 -8.98 10.40 33.86
CA ILE A 69 -9.73 10.96 35.00
C ILE A 69 -8.78 11.04 36.21
N LEU A 70 -8.85 12.13 36.97
CA LEU A 70 -8.09 12.26 38.21
C LEU A 70 -8.43 11.11 39.16
N GLY A 71 -7.42 10.56 39.84
CA GLY A 71 -7.64 9.46 40.79
C GLY A 71 -8.31 9.93 42.09
N GLY A 72 -9.00 9.00 42.76
CA GLY A 72 -9.60 9.22 44.08
C GLY A 72 -10.79 10.20 44.07
N SER A 73 -11.06 10.82 45.23
CA SER A 73 -12.22 11.70 45.43
C SER A 73 -12.20 12.99 44.61
N SER A 74 -11.08 13.32 43.97
CA SER A 74 -10.94 14.51 43.10
C SER A 74 -11.32 14.22 41.65
N GLY A 75 -11.51 12.96 41.28
CA GLY A 75 -11.88 12.52 39.93
C GLY A 75 -13.32 12.77 39.56
N TYR A 76 -14.22 12.80 40.54
CA TYR A 76 -15.65 12.87 40.31
C TYR A 76 -16.39 13.65 41.39
N THR A 77 -17.23 14.59 40.97
CA THR A 77 -18.12 15.37 41.83
C THR A 77 -19.55 14.93 41.62
N ALA A 78 -20.11 14.18 42.59
CA ALA A 78 -21.45 13.58 42.49
C ALA A 78 -22.58 14.61 42.37
N SER A 79 -22.51 15.71 43.12
CA SER A 79 -23.55 16.76 43.12
C SER A 79 -23.71 17.45 41.77
N SER A 80 -22.67 17.44 40.93
CA SER A 80 -22.68 18.03 39.59
C SER A 80 -22.44 17.00 38.48
N VAL A 81 -22.44 15.71 38.80
CA VAL A 81 -22.16 14.60 37.85
C VAL A 81 -20.97 14.88 36.92
N THR A 82 -19.90 15.43 37.51
CA THR A 82 -18.75 15.97 36.77
C THR A 82 -17.51 15.13 37.00
N ALA A 83 -16.90 14.64 35.94
CA ALA A 83 -15.58 14.04 35.95
C ALA A 83 -14.50 15.11 35.72
N THR A 84 -13.43 15.10 36.51
CA THR A 84 -12.28 15.99 36.34
C THR A 84 -11.11 15.21 35.76
N VAL A 85 -10.50 15.72 34.69
CA VAL A 85 -9.38 15.06 34.01
C VAL A 85 -8.03 15.61 34.48
N ASN A 86 -6.99 14.77 34.43
CA ASN A 86 -5.65 15.12 34.91
C ASN A 86 -4.96 16.17 34.03
N PHE A 87 -5.21 16.12 32.72
CA PHE A 87 -4.79 17.13 31.76
C PHE A 87 -6.01 17.64 31.00
N ALA A 88 -6.05 18.94 30.75
CA ALA A 88 -7.13 19.55 29.99
C ALA A 88 -7.22 19.00 28.56
N PHE A 89 -8.44 18.84 28.07
CA PHE A 89 -8.72 18.80 26.63
C PHE A 89 -8.30 20.11 25.97
N SER A 90 -8.00 20.10 24.67
CA SER A 90 -7.54 21.31 23.96
C SER A 90 -8.61 22.41 23.94
N ASN A 91 -9.89 22.01 23.93
CA ASN A 91 -11.05 22.89 24.00
C ASN A 91 -11.95 22.53 25.18
N GLN A 92 -12.87 23.43 25.54
CA GLN A 92 -13.95 23.11 26.49
C GLN A 92 -14.73 21.88 26.01
N PHE A 93 -14.98 20.93 26.90
CA PHE A 93 -15.83 19.79 26.58
C PHE A 93 -17.29 20.24 26.50
N ALA A 94 -17.79 20.47 25.29
CA ALA A 94 -19.14 21.01 25.05
C ALA A 94 -20.25 20.01 25.45
N SER A 95 -21.49 20.48 25.49
CA SER A 95 -22.67 19.62 25.64
C SER A 95 -22.96 18.84 24.36
N SER A 96 -23.64 17.69 24.49
CA SER A 96 -23.98 16.79 23.37
C SER A 96 -22.77 16.23 22.61
N VAL A 97 -21.59 16.22 23.24
CA VAL A 97 -20.39 15.57 22.73
C VAL A 97 -20.42 14.11 23.15
N THR A 98 -20.20 13.21 22.19
CA THR A 98 -20.10 11.77 22.43
C THR A 98 -18.70 11.41 22.85
N PHE A 99 -18.58 10.46 23.76
CA PHE A 99 -17.29 9.94 24.22
C PHE A 99 -17.40 8.51 24.70
N GLU A 100 -16.25 7.88 24.85
CA GLU A 100 -16.09 6.54 25.38
C GLU A 100 -15.33 6.59 26.69
N LEU A 101 -15.79 5.81 27.66
CA LEU A 101 -15.13 5.62 28.95
C LEU A 101 -14.42 4.26 28.95
N HIS A 102 -13.16 4.27 29.39
CA HIS A 102 -12.30 3.09 29.46
C HIS A 102 -11.51 3.05 30.77
N THR A 103 -11.44 1.89 31.40
CA THR A 103 -10.57 1.60 32.54
C THR A 103 -9.10 1.51 32.11
N ILE A 104 -8.85 1.02 30.89
CA ILE A 104 -7.52 0.94 30.29
C ILE A 104 -7.31 2.07 29.29
N ASP A 105 -6.09 2.62 29.25
CA ASP A 105 -5.71 3.59 28.23
C ASP A 105 -5.96 3.00 26.82
N PRO A 106 -6.79 3.65 25.97
CA PRO A 106 -7.01 3.26 24.58
C PRO A 106 -5.74 2.98 23.78
N ALA A 107 -4.63 3.65 24.09
CA ALA A 107 -3.35 3.41 23.44
C ALA A 107 -2.84 1.96 23.61
N TYR A 108 -3.11 1.31 24.76
CA TYR A 108 -2.74 -0.10 24.95
C TYR A 108 -3.60 -1.04 24.09
N LYS A 109 -4.86 -0.70 23.87
CA LYS A 109 -5.77 -1.44 22.98
C LYS A 109 -5.29 -1.35 21.53
N HIS A 110 -4.90 -0.14 21.10
CA HIS A 110 -4.29 0.12 19.80
C HIS A 110 -3.03 -0.73 19.57
N ASN A 111 -2.11 -0.74 20.54
CA ASN A 111 -0.90 -1.57 20.47
C ASN A 111 -1.22 -3.07 20.44
N ALA A 112 -2.23 -3.52 21.17
CA ALA A 112 -2.65 -4.92 21.18
C ALA A 112 -3.26 -5.35 19.82
N ILE A 113 -4.06 -4.47 19.20
CA ILE A 113 -4.61 -4.67 17.84
C ILE A 113 -3.47 -4.78 16.82
N ASP A 114 -2.51 -3.86 16.85
CA ASP A 114 -1.40 -3.84 15.89
C ASP A 114 -0.55 -5.13 15.99
N ARG A 115 -0.24 -5.56 17.22
CA ARG A 115 0.45 -6.84 17.46
C ARG A 115 -0.39 -8.06 17.05
N ALA A 116 -1.70 -8.00 17.25
CA ALA A 116 -2.60 -9.08 16.85
C ALA A 116 -2.63 -9.22 15.32
N ILE A 117 -2.71 -8.11 14.58
CA ILE A 117 -2.63 -8.07 13.12
C ILE A 117 -1.36 -8.78 12.63
N GLU A 118 -0.20 -8.43 13.19
CA GLU A 118 1.06 -9.06 12.81
C GLU A 118 1.09 -10.56 13.17
N SER A 119 0.60 -10.93 14.35
CA SER A 119 0.65 -12.31 14.84
C SER A 119 -0.26 -13.28 14.09
N LEU A 120 -1.33 -12.78 13.46
CA LEU A 120 -2.28 -13.59 12.71
C LEU A 120 -1.85 -13.84 11.26
N PHE A 121 -0.78 -13.20 10.79
CA PHE A 121 -0.16 -13.58 9.52
C PHE A 121 0.56 -14.94 9.68
N PRO A 122 0.36 -15.92 8.78
CA PRO A 122 -0.26 -15.84 7.45
C PRO A 122 -1.72 -16.33 7.35
N ASP A 123 -2.42 -16.51 8.47
CA ASP A 123 -3.81 -17.00 8.48
C ASP A 123 -4.82 -15.90 8.09
N LEU A 124 -4.56 -14.65 8.47
CA LEU A 124 -5.16 -13.45 7.91
C LEU A 124 -4.10 -12.67 7.13
N TYR A 125 -4.41 -12.24 5.91
CA TYR A 125 -3.44 -11.62 5.01
C TYR A 125 -4.12 -10.73 3.97
N VAL A 126 -3.39 -9.78 3.41
CA VAL A 126 -3.83 -9.05 2.20
C VAL A 126 -3.36 -9.83 0.98
N TYR A 127 -4.30 -10.08 0.05
CA TYR A 127 -3.96 -10.63 -1.26
C TYR A 127 -3.22 -9.57 -2.07
N ILE A 128 -2.00 -9.87 -2.49
CA ILE A 128 -1.19 -8.96 -3.29
C ILE A 128 -1.04 -9.53 -4.69
N ARG A 129 -1.33 -8.67 -5.66
CA ARG A 129 -1.01 -8.85 -7.08
C ARG A 129 -0.13 -7.68 -7.48
N ASP A 130 1.10 -7.99 -7.85
CA ASP A 130 2.07 -7.00 -8.32
C ASP A 130 2.45 -7.30 -9.77
N GLU A 131 2.39 -6.28 -10.62
CA GLU A 131 2.68 -6.37 -12.06
C GLU A 131 3.76 -5.35 -12.49
N SER A 132 4.54 -4.85 -11.53
CA SER A 132 5.56 -3.81 -11.77
C SER A 132 6.81 -4.32 -12.51
N LEU A 133 6.98 -5.64 -12.62
CA LEU A 133 8.17 -6.25 -13.22
C LEU A 133 7.91 -6.67 -14.67
N VAL A 134 8.87 -6.36 -15.55
CA VAL A 134 8.89 -6.81 -16.95
C VAL A 134 10.15 -7.63 -17.19
N VAL A 135 10.00 -8.79 -17.83
CA VAL A 135 11.12 -9.70 -18.12
C VAL A 135 12.15 -9.00 -18.99
N ASP A 136 13.42 -9.06 -18.56
CA ASP A 136 14.60 -8.49 -19.22
C ASP A 136 14.62 -6.96 -19.32
N ASN A 137 13.70 -6.27 -18.65
CA ASN A 137 13.61 -4.82 -18.74
C ASN A 137 14.79 -4.13 -18.07
N LEU A 138 15.36 -3.18 -18.79
CA LEU A 138 16.46 -2.30 -18.36
C LEU A 138 15.94 -0.95 -17.84
N LEU A 139 14.64 -0.70 -17.94
CA LEU A 139 14.04 0.57 -17.54
C LEU A 139 13.60 0.58 -16.08
N ALA A 140 13.76 1.73 -15.44
CA ALA A 140 13.12 2.03 -14.16
C ALA A 140 11.83 2.85 -14.36
N ASN A 141 10.76 2.49 -13.63
CA ASN A 141 9.44 3.12 -13.72
C ASN A 141 8.92 3.15 -15.17
N GLN A 142 8.91 1.98 -15.79
CA GLN A 142 8.63 1.79 -17.21
C GLN A 142 7.12 1.80 -17.53
N ASP A 143 6.29 1.52 -16.53
CA ASP A 143 4.84 1.62 -16.53
C ASP A 143 4.34 3.00 -16.05
N PHE A 144 5.24 3.84 -15.52
CA PHE A 144 4.94 5.17 -15.00
C PHE A 144 4.04 5.19 -13.76
N GLU A 145 3.97 4.10 -12.98
CA GLU A 145 3.08 3.96 -11.82
C GLU A 145 3.57 4.71 -10.56
N ASN A 146 4.81 5.22 -10.53
CA ASN A 146 5.38 5.87 -9.33
C ASN A 146 4.92 7.32 -9.08
N GLY A 147 4.04 7.88 -9.93
CA GLY A 147 3.47 9.24 -9.80
C GLY A 147 4.46 10.38 -10.05
N THR A 148 5.75 10.06 -10.04
CA THR A 148 6.87 10.96 -10.29
C THR A 148 7.76 10.38 -11.38
N PHE A 149 8.36 11.26 -12.18
CA PHE A 149 9.22 10.88 -13.31
C PHE A 149 10.70 11.00 -12.96
N THR A 150 11.08 10.78 -11.69
CA THR A 150 12.46 11.02 -11.21
C THR A 150 13.51 10.11 -11.86
N SER A 151 13.13 8.91 -12.29
CA SER A 151 13.98 8.02 -13.08
C SER A 151 14.07 8.41 -14.56
N TRP A 152 13.37 9.45 -15.00
CA TRP A 152 13.32 9.91 -16.38
C TRP A 152 13.71 11.39 -16.48
N THR A 153 14.63 11.71 -17.38
CA THR A 153 15.05 13.10 -17.63
C THR A 153 14.17 13.72 -18.71
N THR A 154 13.50 14.84 -18.37
CA THR A 154 12.77 15.63 -19.36
C THR A 154 13.74 16.51 -20.16
N THR A 155 13.60 16.54 -21.48
CA THR A 155 14.34 17.46 -22.36
C THR A 155 13.35 18.21 -23.24
N GLY A 156 13.49 19.53 -23.32
CA GLY A 156 12.57 20.42 -24.02
C GLY A 156 11.67 21.22 -23.04
N PRO A 157 10.93 22.23 -23.54
CA PRO A 157 10.16 23.15 -22.70
C PRO A 157 8.73 22.68 -22.39
N GLY A 158 8.31 21.52 -22.90
CA GLY A 158 6.98 20.97 -22.64
C GLY A 158 6.82 20.46 -21.21
N THR A 159 5.60 20.03 -20.88
CA THR A 159 5.27 19.53 -19.55
C THR A 159 5.10 18.01 -19.56
N VAL A 160 5.44 17.41 -18.42
CA VAL A 160 5.21 15.99 -18.13
C VAL A 160 4.33 15.90 -16.89
N ALA A 161 3.26 15.11 -16.96
CA ALA A 161 2.37 14.86 -15.86
C ALA A 161 1.91 13.40 -15.84
N ALA A 162 1.53 12.90 -14.67
CA ALA A 162 0.80 11.64 -14.56
C ALA A 162 -0.64 11.84 -15.07
N GLU A 163 -1.15 10.90 -15.86
CA GLU A 163 -2.52 10.86 -16.34
C GLU A 163 -3.24 9.63 -15.81
N THR A 164 -4.30 9.84 -15.03
CA THR A 164 -5.05 8.77 -14.36
C THR A 164 -6.34 8.40 -15.08
N THR A 165 -6.69 9.07 -16.18
CA THR A 165 -7.92 8.78 -16.95
C THR A 165 -7.67 8.07 -18.27
N ARG A 166 -6.43 8.10 -18.76
CA ARG A 166 -6.04 7.52 -20.04
C ARG A 166 -4.71 6.79 -19.90
N PHE A 167 -4.81 5.50 -19.59
CA PHE A 167 -3.69 4.57 -19.40
C PHE A 167 -4.04 3.21 -20.02
N ILE A 168 -3.03 2.40 -20.36
CA ILE A 168 -3.18 1.05 -20.92
C ILE A 168 -3.08 -0.03 -19.84
N HIS A 169 -2.28 0.19 -18.79
CA HIS A 169 -2.04 -0.77 -17.72
C HIS A 169 -1.87 -0.04 -16.39
N GLY A 170 -2.04 -0.74 -15.26
CA GLY A 170 -1.89 -0.12 -13.94
C GLY A 170 -2.96 0.93 -13.63
N THR A 171 -2.54 2.11 -13.21
CA THR A 171 -3.40 3.20 -12.73
C THR A 171 -3.14 4.53 -13.41
N GLN A 172 -2.04 4.68 -14.15
CA GLN A 172 -1.69 5.94 -14.80
C GLN A 172 -0.69 5.77 -15.95
N SER A 173 -0.57 6.80 -16.77
CA SER A 173 0.43 6.88 -17.84
C SER A 173 1.23 8.18 -17.76
N ALA A 174 2.31 8.27 -18.54
CA ALA A 174 3.00 9.53 -18.76
C ALA A 174 2.25 10.38 -19.79
N LYS A 175 1.91 11.63 -19.46
CA LYS A 175 1.35 12.63 -20.38
C LYS A 175 2.39 13.68 -20.70
N LEU A 176 2.72 13.82 -21.98
CA LEU A 176 3.60 14.88 -22.48
C LEU A 176 2.78 15.89 -23.27
N SER A 177 2.86 17.16 -22.90
CA SER A 177 2.20 18.26 -23.61
C SER A 177 3.23 19.23 -24.16
N VAL A 178 3.17 19.52 -25.44
CA VAL A 178 4.15 20.38 -26.13
C VAL A 178 3.50 21.46 -26.97
N GLY A 179 4.23 22.57 -27.12
CA GLY A 179 3.96 23.62 -28.09
C GLY A 179 4.93 23.54 -29.27
N GLU A 180 5.61 24.66 -29.55
CA GLU A 180 6.44 24.82 -30.75
C GLU A 180 7.79 24.08 -30.72
N THR A 181 8.15 23.46 -29.59
CA THR A 181 9.42 22.74 -29.45
C THR A 181 9.18 21.31 -28.99
N THR A 182 9.91 20.38 -29.60
CA THR A 182 9.93 18.97 -29.21
C THR A 182 10.25 18.81 -27.73
N THR A 183 9.54 17.91 -27.06
CA THR A 183 9.84 17.51 -25.68
C THR A 183 9.92 16.00 -25.59
N SER A 184 10.70 15.50 -24.64
CA SER A 184 10.91 14.07 -24.48
C SER A 184 11.19 13.67 -23.04
N LEU A 185 10.86 12.42 -22.73
CA LEU A 185 11.36 11.70 -21.55
C LEU A 185 12.50 10.77 -21.98
N ASN A 186 13.59 10.81 -21.23
CA ASN A 186 14.83 10.11 -21.55
C ASN A 186 15.30 9.26 -20.37
N GLN A 187 15.84 8.08 -20.63
CA GLN A 187 16.54 7.30 -19.62
C GLN A 187 17.81 6.71 -20.20
N ASN A 188 18.92 6.92 -19.50
CA ASN A 188 20.21 6.29 -19.83
C ASN A 188 20.23 4.89 -19.20
N LEU A 189 20.54 3.88 -20.00
CA LEU A 189 20.48 2.48 -19.62
C LEU A 189 21.81 1.93 -19.08
N PHE A 190 22.92 2.68 -19.16
CA PHE A 190 24.23 2.20 -18.70
C PHE A 190 24.33 2.04 -17.19
N SER A 191 23.43 2.65 -16.43
CA SER A 191 23.28 2.37 -14.99
C SER A 191 22.75 0.96 -14.71
N SER A 192 22.12 0.32 -15.72
CA SER A 192 21.38 -0.93 -15.56
C SER A 192 22.06 -2.13 -16.22
N VAL A 193 23.07 -1.90 -17.07
CA VAL A 193 23.78 -2.97 -17.79
C VAL A 193 25.21 -2.54 -18.15
N ASN A 194 26.14 -3.48 -18.08
CA ASN A 194 27.52 -3.28 -18.56
C ASN A 194 27.54 -3.36 -20.10
N ILE A 195 28.13 -2.36 -20.78
CA ILE A 195 28.15 -2.35 -22.24
C ILE A 195 28.90 -3.54 -22.84
N SER A 196 30.04 -3.93 -22.28
CA SER A 196 30.85 -5.06 -22.76
C SER A 196 30.09 -6.40 -22.83
N GLU A 197 28.95 -6.47 -22.15
CA GLU A 197 28.05 -7.61 -22.17
C GLU A 197 27.00 -7.56 -23.31
N ILE A 198 26.69 -6.37 -23.81
CA ILE A 198 25.62 -6.11 -24.78
C ILE A 198 26.11 -5.58 -26.13
N GLU A 199 27.39 -5.25 -26.26
CA GLU A 199 28.03 -4.88 -27.53
C GLU A 199 27.71 -5.89 -28.63
N GLY A 200 27.40 -5.38 -29.83
CA GLY A 200 27.07 -6.18 -31.00
C GLY A 200 25.71 -6.89 -30.93
N ARG A 201 24.89 -6.62 -29.89
CA ARG A 201 23.53 -7.16 -29.77
C ARG A 201 22.49 -6.09 -30.11
N THR A 202 21.26 -6.55 -30.37
CA THR A 202 20.13 -5.66 -30.64
C THR A 202 19.41 -5.30 -29.35
N LEU A 203 19.39 -4.01 -29.04
CA LEU A 203 18.44 -3.41 -28.11
C LEU A 203 17.08 -3.33 -28.78
N ARG A 204 16.04 -3.79 -28.09
CA ARG A 204 14.65 -3.46 -28.42
C ARG A 204 14.10 -2.50 -27.37
N PHE A 205 13.53 -1.39 -27.82
CA PHE A 205 12.75 -0.47 -27.00
C PHE A 205 11.34 -0.37 -27.58
N ALA A 206 10.33 -0.78 -26.81
CA ALA A 206 8.95 -0.84 -27.26
C ALA A 206 8.01 -0.39 -26.14
N GLY A 207 6.75 -0.10 -26.47
CA GLY A 207 5.75 0.28 -25.48
C GLY A 207 4.47 0.74 -26.13
N TRP A 208 3.59 1.36 -25.35
CA TRP A 208 2.32 1.88 -25.83
C TRP A 208 2.36 3.39 -25.99
N ILE A 209 1.79 3.87 -27.09
CA ILE A 209 1.63 5.30 -27.37
C ILE A 209 0.17 5.56 -27.69
N TRP A 210 -0.37 6.67 -27.19
CA TRP A 210 -1.67 7.21 -27.59
C TRP A 210 -1.51 8.67 -28.03
N THR A 211 -2.11 9.02 -29.15
CA THR A 211 -2.36 10.41 -29.56
C THR A 211 -3.45 10.46 -30.63
N ASP A 212 -4.21 11.55 -30.66
CA ASP A 212 -5.19 11.89 -31.69
C ASP A 212 -4.60 12.74 -32.83
N GLN A 213 -3.26 12.91 -32.84
CA GLN A 213 -2.56 13.70 -33.84
C GLN A 213 -1.48 12.87 -34.53
N THR A 214 -1.54 12.82 -35.86
CA THR A 214 -0.61 12.02 -36.67
C THR A 214 0.81 12.55 -36.54
N SER A 215 1.78 11.63 -36.46
CA SER A 215 3.20 11.96 -36.46
C SER A 215 3.65 12.80 -35.27
N LYS A 216 3.02 12.63 -34.10
CA LYS A 216 3.35 13.39 -32.89
C LYS A 216 4.11 12.61 -31.83
N GLY A 217 3.79 11.33 -31.61
CA GLY A 217 4.47 10.48 -30.63
C GLY A 217 5.33 9.40 -31.28
N ARG A 218 6.54 9.15 -30.77
CA ARG A 218 7.36 7.98 -31.15
C ARG A 218 8.36 7.58 -30.08
N LEU A 219 8.93 6.39 -30.22
CA LEU A 219 10.08 5.91 -29.46
C LEU A 219 11.38 6.12 -30.26
N ARG A 220 12.49 6.39 -29.57
CA ARG A 220 13.82 6.55 -30.18
C ARG A 220 14.91 5.98 -29.28
N VAL A 221 16.04 5.65 -29.89
CA VAL A 221 17.27 5.23 -29.21
C VAL A 221 18.42 6.08 -29.75
N THR A 222 19.36 6.46 -28.89
CA THR A 222 20.63 7.07 -29.29
C THR A 222 21.79 6.47 -28.52
N PHE A 223 22.94 6.42 -29.17
CA PHE A 223 24.23 6.13 -28.56
C PHE A 223 25.05 7.41 -28.61
N ASP A 224 25.56 7.86 -27.47
CA ASP A 224 26.38 9.09 -27.32
C ASP A 224 25.73 10.38 -27.84
N GLY A 225 24.39 10.42 -27.89
CA GLY A 225 23.59 11.63 -28.12
C GLY A 225 23.62 12.22 -29.54
N SER A 226 24.40 11.67 -30.46
CA SER A 226 24.67 12.28 -31.77
C SER A 226 23.75 11.80 -32.89
N THR A 227 23.42 10.50 -32.92
CA THR A 227 22.58 9.88 -33.95
C THR A 227 21.48 9.06 -33.30
N TYR A 228 20.26 9.17 -33.85
CA TYR A 228 19.09 8.47 -33.32
C TYR A 228 18.61 7.40 -34.29
N THR A 229 18.39 6.20 -33.76
CA THR A 229 17.54 5.20 -34.38
C THR A 229 16.11 5.49 -33.97
N ASN A 230 15.23 5.68 -34.96
CA ASN A 230 13.86 6.13 -34.73
C ASN A 230 12.88 4.97 -34.93
N GLY A 231 11.89 4.88 -34.04
CA GLY A 231 10.69 4.10 -34.28
C GLY A 231 9.73 4.83 -35.20
N ALA A 232 8.70 4.10 -35.65
CA ALA A 232 7.57 4.69 -36.34
C ALA A 232 6.86 5.70 -35.43
N PHE A 233 6.28 6.73 -36.05
CA PHE A 233 5.34 7.59 -35.35
C PHE A 233 3.99 6.90 -35.19
N HIS A 234 3.28 7.28 -34.12
CA HIS A 234 1.88 6.97 -33.92
C HIS A 234 1.02 7.53 -35.08
N ALA A 235 0.01 6.78 -35.53
CA ALA A 235 -0.83 7.17 -36.67
C ALA A 235 -1.76 8.36 -36.36
N GLY A 236 -2.03 8.62 -35.09
CA GLY A 236 -2.86 9.76 -34.66
C GLY A 236 -4.36 9.49 -34.72
N ASN A 237 -4.75 8.22 -34.62
CA ASN A 237 -6.14 7.77 -34.71
C ASN A 237 -6.93 7.89 -33.38
N GLY A 238 -6.32 8.42 -32.31
CA GLY A 238 -6.97 8.52 -31.01
C GLY A 238 -7.13 7.16 -30.30
N GLU A 239 -6.34 6.17 -30.68
CA GLU A 239 -6.28 4.86 -30.05
C GLU A 239 -4.90 4.58 -29.47
N TRP A 240 -4.78 3.51 -28.69
CA TRP A 240 -3.50 3.03 -28.19
C TRP A 240 -2.84 2.13 -29.24
N GLU A 241 -1.66 2.49 -29.73
CA GLU A 241 -0.82 1.61 -30.54
C GLU A 241 0.22 0.93 -29.65
N GLY A 242 0.31 -0.39 -29.80
CA GLY A 242 1.12 -1.24 -28.92
C GLY A 242 2.48 -1.63 -29.49
N PRO A 243 3.26 -2.42 -28.72
CA PRO A 243 4.69 -2.66 -28.94
C PRO A 243 5.06 -3.46 -30.20
N ASN A 244 4.07 -3.88 -30.99
CA ASN A 244 4.27 -4.44 -32.34
C ASN A 244 4.31 -3.35 -33.43
N LEU A 245 3.82 -2.15 -33.15
CA LEU A 245 3.81 -1.00 -34.07
C LEU A 245 4.76 0.10 -33.56
N THR A 246 4.80 0.30 -32.25
CA THR A 246 5.58 1.35 -31.58
C THR A 246 6.82 0.74 -30.91
N PHE A 247 7.85 0.49 -31.72
CA PHE A 247 9.13 -0.03 -31.25
C PHE A 247 10.32 0.51 -32.04
N VAL A 248 11.51 0.32 -31.47
CA VAL A 248 12.82 0.57 -32.07
C VAL A 248 13.70 -0.64 -31.81
N ASP A 249 14.28 -1.21 -32.85
CA ASP A 249 15.38 -2.17 -32.75
C ASP A 249 16.67 -1.45 -33.17
N ALA A 250 17.68 -1.45 -32.31
CA ALA A 250 18.96 -0.78 -32.55
C ALA A 250 20.13 -1.69 -32.19
N LEU A 251 21.12 -1.81 -33.09
CA LEU A 251 22.36 -2.51 -32.79
C LEU A 251 23.20 -1.67 -31.82
N VAL A 252 23.64 -2.26 -30.72
CA VAL A 252 24.53 -1.62 -29.75
C VAL A 252 25.95 -1.58 -30.33
N PRO A 253 26.54 -0.38 -30.54
CA PRO A 253 27.92 -0.22 -31.00
C PRO A 253 28.93 -0.79 -29.98
N ASP A 254 30.12 -1.14 -30.46
CA ASP A 254 31.24 -1.64 -29.65
C ASP A 254 32.00 -0.54 -28.89
N ASP A 255 31.76 0.72 -29.21
CA ASP A 255 32.44 1.89 -28.64
C ASP A 255 31.52 2.86 -27.90
N ALA A 256 30.23 2.53 -27.75
CA ALA A 256 29.27 3.46 -27.15
C ALA A 256 29.62 3.77 -25.68
N THR A 257 29.51 5.02 -25.27
CA THR A 257 29.74 5.47 -23.88
C THR A 257 28.45 5.88 -23.16
N GLU A 258 27.35 5.96 -23.91
CA GLU A 258 25.99 6.17 -23.44
C GLU A 258 24.99 5.41 -24.32
N MET A 259 23.92 4.89 -23.71
CA MET A 259 22.75 4.37 -24.42
C MET A 259 21.49 4.97 -23.81
N THR A 260 20.82 5.83 -24.56
CA THR A 260 19.64 6.57 -24.10
C THR A 260 18.42 6.20 -24.93
N VAL A 261 17.36 5.76 -24.26
CA VAL A 261 16.03 5.60 -24.85
C VAL A 261 15.21 6.86 -24.64
N ARG A 262 14.29 7.12 -25.56
CA ARG A 262 13.51 8.35 -25.59
C ARG A 262 12.05 8.11 -25.98
N CYS A 263 11.13 8.59 -25.14
CA CYS A 263 9.74 8.83 -25.51
C CYS A 263 9.64 10.28 -26.03
N GLU A 264 9.45 10.46 -27.34
CA GLU A 264 9.47 11.79 -27.98
C GLU A 264 8.08 12.27 -28.37
N VAL A 265 7.84 13.55 -28.10
CA VAL A 265 6.71 14.30 -28.64
C VAL A 265 7.19 15.42 -29.55
N SER A 266 6.83 15.33 -30.83
CA SER A 266 7.15 16.34 -31.84
C SER A 266 6.35 17.62 -31.64
N THR A 267 6.96 18.74 -32.03
CA THR A 267 6.36 20.08 -32.02
C THR A 267 4.99 20.16 -32.71
N GLY A 268 4.13 21.06 -32.21
CA GLY A 268 2.87 21.46 -32.81
C GLY A 268 2.02 22.27 -31.84
N VAL A 269 0.91 22.82 -32.30
CA VAL A 269 0.00 23.59 -31.45
C VAL A 269 -0.78 22.62 -30.56
N ALA A 270 -0.59 22.71 -29.23
CA ALA A 270 -1.30 21.92 -28.24
C ALA A 270 -1.24 20.40 -28.49
N VAL A 271 -0.04 19.89 -28.77
CA VAL A 271 0.17 18.46 -28.98
C VAL A 271 0.22 17.76 -27.63
N VAL A 272 -0.56 16.68 -27.49
CA VAL A 272 -0.55 15.81 -26.31
C VAL A 272 -0.34 14.38 -26.76
N VAL A 273 0.59 13.69 -26.10
CA VAL A 273 0.88 12.27 -26.32
C VAL A 273 1.00 11.58 -24.98
N TYR A 274 0.49 10.35 -24.91
CA TYR A 274 0.58 9.51 -23.73
C TYR A 274 1.47 8.30 -24.01
N PHE A 275 2.31 7.95 -23.04
CA PHE A 275 3.18 6.78 -23.07
C PHE A 275 2.89 5.89 -21.87
N ASP A 276 2.87 4.58 -22.09
CA ASP A 276 2.58 3.61 -21.05
C ASP A 276 3.26 2.26 -21.35
N ALA A 277 3.50 1.46 -20.30
CA ALA A 277 4.08 0.12 -20.33
C ALA A 277 5.24 -0.02 -21.34
N VAL A 278 6.16 0.96 -21.30
CA VAL A 278 7.38 0.91 -22.11
C VAL A 278 8.34 -0.12 -21.52
N HIS A 279 9.21 -0.69 -22.34
CA HIS A 279 10.22 -1.63 -21.89
C HIS A 279 11.40 -1.63 -22.87
N ALA A 280 12.59 -1.81 -22.33
CA ALA A 280 13.82 -1.90 -23.12
C ALA A 280 14.60 -3.15 -22.70
N TYR A 281 15.06 -3.97 -23.65
CA TYR A 281 15.84 -5.16 -23.35
C TYR A 281 16.85 -5.50 -24.44
N VAL A 282 17.96 -6.15 -24.07
CA VAL A 282 19.00 -6.62 -24.99
C VAL A 282 19.14 -8.14 -24.90
N GLY A 283 18.24 -8.83 -25.62
CA GLY A 283 18.09 -10.27 -25.51
C GLY A 283 17.79 -10.75 -24.08
N PRO A 284 17.82 -12.07 -23.86
CA PRO A 284 17.61 -12.63 -22.53
C PRO A 284 18.86 -12.39 -21.66
N ARG A 285 18.79 -11.51 -20.64
CA ARG A 285 19.88 -11.25 -19.67
C ARG A 285 19.47 -11.09 -18.21
N VAL A 286 18.44 -10.33 -17.89
CA VAL A 286 18.01 -10.10 -16.51
C VAL A 286 17.27 -11.33 -16.00
N THR A 287 17.94 -12.07 -15.13
CA THR A 287 17.34 -13.22 -14.44
C THR A 287 16.99 -12.89 -13.00
N LYS A 288 17.55 -11.83 -12.40
CA LYS A 288 17.35 -11.47 -11.00
C LYS A 288 16.66 -10.12 -10.88
N TYR A 289 15.57 -10.07 -10.13
CA TYR A 289 14.74 -8.88 -9.90
C TYR A 289 14.59 -8.65 -8.40
N THR A 290 14.64 -7.40 -7.97
CA THR A 290 14.25 -7.06 -6.60
C THR A 290 12.76 -7.37 -6.44
N GLN A 291 12.43 -8.19 -5.45
CA GLN A 291 11.05 -8.52 -5.18
C GLN A 291 10.35 -7.30 -4.54
N PRO A 292 9.12 -6.94 -4.98
CA PRO A 292 8.32 -5.92 -4.33
C PRO A 292 8.20 -6.17 -2.82
N THR A 293 8.46 -5.14 -2.03
CA THR A 293 8.43 -5.21 -0.55
C THR A 293 7.02 -5.45 -0.01
N THR A 294 6.01 -5.12 -0.80
CA THR A 294 4.58 -5.40 -0.58
C THR A 294 4.27 -6.90 -0.60
N ILE A 295 5.21 -7.79 -0.95
CA ILE A 295 5.00 -9.23 -0.92
C ILE A 295 5.91 -9.86 0.14
N ARG A 296 5.37 -10.16 1.33
CA ARG A 296 6.11 -10.93 2.35
C ARG A 296 6.28 -12.39 1.95
N ARG A 297 5.22 -12.99 1.39
CA ARG A 297 5.21 -14.40 0.94
C ARG A 297 4.73 -14.51 -0.51
N LEU A 298 5.65 -14.80 -1.42
CA LEU A 298 5.37 -15.03 -2.83
C LEU A 298 4.85 -16.46 -3.03
N MET A 299 3.70 -16.58 -3.71
CA MET A 299 2.98 -17.83 -3.90
C MET A 299 3.03 -18.30 -5.35
N SER A 300 2.90 -17.38 -6.30
CA SER A 300 2.96 -17.66 -7.73
C SER A 300 3.63 -16.53 -8.51
N VAL A 301 4.28 -16.92 -9.60
CA VAL A 301 4.81 -16.01 -10.62
C VAL A 301 4.24 -16.45 -11.96
N GLN A 302 3.49 -15.55 -12.57
CA GLN A 302 2.88 -15.75 -13.88
C GLN A 302 3.48 -14.77 -14.88
N MET A 303 3.42 -15.12 -16.16
CA MET A 303 3.87 -14.26 -17.25
C MET A 303 2.72 -13.95 -18.19
N GLN A 304 2.70 -12.71 -18.67
CA GLN A 304 1.74 -12.20 -19.64
C GLN A 304 1.75 -13.02 -20.94
N ALA A 305 0.58 -13.51 -21.35
CA ALA A 305 0.44 -14.42 -22.48
C ALA A 305 0.66 -13.75 -23.85
N GLU A 306 0.23 -12.50 -24.01
CA GLU A 306 0.41 -11.70 -25.23
C GLU A 306 0.92 -10.29 -24.89
N MET A 307 2.06 -9.88 -25.45
CA MET A 307 2.70 -8.57 -25.16
C MET A 307 1.80 -7.38 -25.55
N THR A 308 0.94 -7.59 -26.55
CA THR A 308 -0.07 -6.64 -27.03
C THR A 308 -1.33 -6.59 -26.16
N ARG A 309 -1.39 -7.35 -25.07
CA ARG A 309 -2.52 -7.35 -24.13
C ARG A 309 -2.01 -7.31 -22.69
N PRO A 310 -1.60 -6.13 -22.18
CA PRO A 310 -1.12 -6.00 -20.79
C PRO A 310 -2.16 -6.43 -19.76
N ASN A 311 -3.44 -6.19 -20.01
CA ASN A 311 -4.54 -6.66 -19.13
C ASN A 311 -5.09 -8.04 -19.54
N GLY A 312 -4.39 -8.76 -20.41
CA GLY A 312 -4.82 -10.05 -20.95
C GLY A 312 -4.62 -11.22 -20.00
N ASN A 313 -4.56 -12.42 -20.59
CA ASN A 313 -4.31 -13.64 -19.84
C ASN A 313 -2.85 -13.72 -19.38
N TYR A 314 -2.64 -14.38 -18.24
CA TYR A 314 -1.32 -14.72 -17.70
C TYR A 314 -1.29 -16.23 -17.46
N PHE A 315 -0.11 -16.83 -17.64
CA PHE A 315 0.10 -18.25 -17.38
C PHE A 315 1.27 -18.45 -16.43
N ASP A 316 1.29 -19.58 -15.72
CA ASP A 316 2.37 -19.90 -14.81
C ASP A 316 3.68 -20.21 -15.55
N LEU A 317 4.80 -19.78 -14.98
CA LEU A 317 6.14 -20.18 -15.44
C LEU A 317 6.39 -21.66 -15.08
N SER A 318 5.94 -22.55 -15.96
CA SER A 318 6.13 -24.01 -15.86
C SER A 318 7.46 -24.47 -16.47
N GLU A 319 7.82 -25.75 -16.28
CA GLU A 319 9.06 -26.35 -16.79
C GLU A 319 9.30 -26.10 -18.30
N ASN A 320 8.23 -26.13 -19.10
CA ASN A 320 8.28 -25.97 -20.55
C ASN A 320 8.06 -24.52 -21.03
N VAL A 321 7.95 -23.57 -20.11
CA VAL A 321 7.59 -22.19 -20.40
C VAL A 321 8.70 -21.28 -19.89
N ALA A 322 9.61 -20.91 -20.79
CA ALA A 322 10.70 -20.01 -20.47
C ALA A 322 10.21 -18.55 -20.33
N PRO A 323 10.78 -17.77 -19.41
CA PRO A 323 10.59 -16.32 -19.37
C PRO A 323 10.92 -15.69 -20.72
N SER A 324 10.01 -14.88 -21.24
CA SER A 324 10.13 -14.22 -22.53
C SER A 324 10.34 -12.71 -22.34
N PRO A 325 11.39 -12.11 -22.93
CA PRO A 325 11.67 -10.68 -22.82
C PRO A 325 10.46 -9.80 -23.17
N GLY A 326 10.33 -8.66 -22.49
CA GLY A 326 9.26 -7.68 -22.73
C GLY A 326 7.88 -8.08 -22.20
N ARG A 327 7.74 -9.24 -21.55
CA ARG A 327 6.48 -9.67 -20.93
C ARG A 327 6.38 -9.19 -19.48
N ILE A 328 5.20 -8.70 -19.10
CA ILE A 328 4.90 -8.36 -17.71
C ILE A 328 4.85 -9.65 -16.88
N LEU A 329 5.46 -9.61 -15.70
CA LEU A 329 5.35 -10.64 -14.68
C LEU A 329 4.25 -10.25 -13.71
N ARG A 330 3.38 -11.22 -13.38
CA ARG A 330 2.40 -11.10 -12.30
C ARG A 330 2.87 -11.92 -11.12
N LEU A 331 3.23 -11.22 -10.06
CA LEU A 331 3.61 -11.80 -8.78
C LEU A 331 2.35 -11.86 -7.90
N ILE A 332 2.00 -13.05 -7.46
CA ILE A 332 0.86 -13.28 -6.57
C ILE A 332 1.38 -13.73 -5.22
N GLY A 333 0.97 -13.02 -4.17
CA GLY A 333 1.48 -13.26 -2.83
C GLY A 333 0.55 -12.82 -1.71
N GLN A 334 1.13 -12.85 -0.52
CA GLN A 334 0.47 -12.46 0.72
C GLN A 334 1.35 -11.44 1.45
N ASP A 335 0.71 -10.43 2.02
CA ASP A 335 1.28 -9.54 3.04
C ASP A 335 0.44 -9.56 4.32
N ALA A 336 0.98 -9.04 5.41
CA ALA A 336 0.21 -8.77 6.61
C ALA A 336 -0.93 -7.77 6.30
N LEU A 337 -1.99 -7.77 7.12
CA LEU A 337 -3.02 -6.73 7.05
C LEU A 337 -2.40 -5.35 7.29
N THR A 338 -2.97 -4.32 6.67
CA THR A 338 -2.48 -2.95 6.84
C THR A 338 -2.67 -2.52 8.30
N LEU A 339 -1.60 -2.00 8.91
CA LEU A 339 -1.68 -1.43 10.26
C LEU A 339 -2.40 -0.07 10.21
N PRO A 340 -3.52 0.11 10.93
CA PRO A 340 -4.25 1.37 10.89
C PRO A 340 -3.52 2.46 11.68
N THR A 341 -3.28 3.61 11.06
CA THR A 341 -2.57 4.75 11.67
C THR A 341 -3.48 5.72 12.40
N THR A 342 -4.79 5.70 12.12
CA THR A 342 -5.82 6.55 12.74
C THR A 342 -7.07 5.73 13.09
N ASP A 343 -7.98 6.29 13.91
CA ASP A 343 -9.25 5.63 14.28
C ASP A 343 -10.21 5.43 13.09
N SER A 344 -10.07 6.26 12.06
CA SER A 344 -10.81 6.17 10.79
C SER A 344 -10.14 5.26 9.75
N SER A 345 -8.86 4.92 9.94
CA SER A 345 -8.15 3.98 9.06
C SER A 345 -8.74 2.58 9.18
N THR A 346 -8.80 1.86 8.07
CA THR A 346 -9.45 0.54 8.01
C THR A 346 -8.44 -0.59 7.82
N VAL A 347 -8.78 -1.76 8.32
CA VAL A 347 -8.07 -3.04 8.10
C VAL A 347 -8.89 -3.91 7.14
N GLU A 348 -8.24 -4.67 6.26
CA GLU A 348 -8.82 -5.46 5.15
C GLU A 348 -9.58 -6.74 5.59
N ILE A 349 -10.38 -6.66 6.65
CA ILE A 349 -11.13 -7.77 7.23
C ILE A 349 -12.53 -7.36 7.67
N ASP A 350 -13.44 -8.33 7.75
CA ASP A 350 -14.81 -8.18 8.26
C ASP A 350 -15.34 -9.45 8.95
N GLY A 351 -16.53 -9.36 9.57
CA GLY A 351 -17.24 -10.49 10.17
C GLY A 351 -16.39 -11.34 11.11
N ASN A 352 -16.38 -12.66 10.88
CA ASN A 352 -15.63 -13.62 11.71
C ASN A 352 -14.12 -13.33 11.76
N GLN A 353 -13.54 -12.65 10.76
CA GLN A 353 -12.12 -12.30 10.75
C GLN A 353 -11.81 -11.19 11.75
N VAL A 354 -12.73 -10.23 11.89
CA VAL A 354 -12.61 -9.18 12.92
C VAL A 354 -12.76 -9.79 14.31
N GLU A 355 -13.70 -10.72 14.50
CA GLU A 355 -13.84 -11.43 15.79
C GLU A 355 -12.56 -12.19 16.16
N LEU A 356 -11.93 -12.86 15.20
CA LEU A 356 -10.64 -13.54 15.41
C LEU A 356 -9.53 -12.55 15.78
N LEU A 357 -9.47 -11.40 15.10
CA LEU A 357 -8.51 -10.35 15.43
C LEU A 357 -8.73 -9.80 16.85
N VAL A 358 -9.99 -9.54 17.21
CA VAL A 358 -10.36 -9.02 18.53
C VAL A 358 -10.00 -10.02 19.64
N ALA A 359 -10.30 -11.31 19.46
CA ALA A 359 -9.94 -12.34 20.43
C ALA A 359 -8.43 -12.43 20.64
N ARG A 360 -7.65 -12.34 19.55
CA ARG A 360 -6.18 -12.33 19.63
C ARG A 360 -5.64 -11.06 20.29
N ALA A 361 -6.23 -9.91 20.00
CA ALA A 361 -5.87 -8.65 20.65
C ALA A 361 -6.20 -8.68 22.15
N ALA A 362 -7.31 -9.30 22.55
CA ALA A 362 -7.70 -9.46 23.95
C ALA A 362 -6.69 -10.34 24.71
N GLU A 363 -6.25 -11.46 24.14
CA GLU A 363 -5.18 -12.29 24.71
C GLU A 363 -3.90 -11.48 24.98
N ILE A 364 -3.45 -10.70 23.98
CA ILE A 364 -2.23 -9.89 24.07
C ILE A 364 -2.37 -8.78 25.10
N LEU A 365 -3.50 -8.08 25.11
CA LEU A 365 -3.80 -7.02 26.07
C LEU A 365 -3.85 -7.57 27.49
N ALA A 366 -4.57 -8.67 27.69
CA ALA A 366 -4.75 -9.29 28.99
C ALA A 366 -3.43 -9.78 29.59
N ARG A 367 -2.56 -10.39 28.77
CA ARG A 367 -1.21 -10.79 29.22
C ARG A 367 -0.38 -9.60 29.69
N ALA A 368 -0.44 -8.48 28.97
CA ALA A 368 0.27 -7.26 29.34
C ALA A 368 -0.28 -6.65 30.64
N GLU A 369 -1.60 -6.63 30.80
CA GLU A 369 -2.28 -6.10 31.98
C GLU A 369 -2.09 -6.98 33.21
N PHE A 370 -2.11 -8.30 33.06
CA PHE A 370 -1.80 -9.23 34.14
C PHE A 370 -0.37 -9.01 34.67
N ALA A 371 0.59 -8.82 33.77
CA ALA A 371 1.97 -8.53 34.17
C ALA A 371 2.11 -7.23 34.98
N ARG A 372 1.25 -6.24 34.68
CA ARG A 372 1.22 -4.92 35.34
C ARG A 372 0.51 -4.96 36.70
N THR A 373 -0.66 -5.56 36.76
CA THR A 373 -1.58 -5.45 37.90
C THR A 373 -1.56 -6.67 38.82
N ARG A 374 -1.19 -7.84 38.29
CA ARG A 374 -1.33 -9.15 38.95
C ARG A 374 -2.76 -9.53 39.30
N ASP A 375 -3.75 -8.90 38.67
CA ASP A 375 -5.17 -9.19 38.89
C ASP A 375 -5.58 -10.49 38.16
N PRO A 376 -6.13 -11.51 38.86
CA PRO A 376 -6.62 -12.74 38.26
C PRO A 376 -7.67 -12.54 37.16
N PHE A 377 -8.42 -11.43 37.16
CA PHE A 377 -9.36 -11.09 36.09
C PHE A 377 -8.70 -11.16 34.71
N TRP A 378 -7.47 -10.66 34.58
CA TRP A 378 -6.75 -10.67 33.32
C TRP A 378 -6.34 -12.07 32.87
N GLN A 379 -6.16 -13.03 33.78
CA GLN A 379 -5.93 -14.42 33.40
C GLN A 379 -7.18 -15.06 32.78
N GLU A 380 -8.37 -14.72 33.30
CA GLU A 380 -9.63 -15.19 32.74
C GLU A 380 -9.86 -14.63 31.33
N ILE A 381 -9.61 -13.33 31.13
CA ILE A 381 -9.71 -12.70 29.81
C ILE A 381 -8.69 -13.30 28.83
N GLU A 382 -7.45 -13.55 29.27
CA GLU A 382 -6.44 -14.21 28.43
C GLU A 382 -6.91 -15.59 27.98
N GLN A 383 -7.40 -16.42 28.92
CA GLN A 383 -7.90 -17.76 28.61
C GLN A 383 -9.11 -17.72 27.66
N LYS A 384 -10.06 -16.81 27.89
CA LYS A 384 -11.20 -16.59 27.00
C LYS A 384 -10.75 -16.20 25.59
N GLY A 385 -9.74 -15.33 25.48
CA GLY A 385 -9.13 -14.96 24.20
C GLY A 385 -8.54 -16.17 23.47
N ILE A 386 -7.77 -17.01 24.17
CA ILE A 386 -7.18 -18.24 23.63
C ILE A 386 -8.25 -19.21 23.11
N ASP A 387 -9.28 -19.46 23.92
CA ASP A 387 -10.37 -20.38 23.57
C ASP A 387 -11.13 -19.87 22.34
N GLU A 388 -11.37 -18.57 22.28
CA GLU A 388 -12.07 -17.93 21.17
C GLU A 388 -11.25 -17.94 19.88
N VAL A 389 -9.94 -17.70 19.96
CA VAL A 389 -9.02 -17.87 18.82
C VAL A 389 -9.08 -19.30 18.30
N ALA A 390 -9.02 -20.30 19.18
CA ALA A 390 -9.10 -21.71 18.80
C ALA A 390 -10.44 -22.07 18.13
N ARG A 391 -11.55 -21.48 18.62
CA ARG A 391 -12.91 -21.66 18.07
C ARG A 391 -13.07 -21.02 16.70
N LEU A 392 -12.55 -19.81 16.51
CA LEU A 392 -12.75 -19.00 15.30
C LEU A 392 -11.79 -19.34 14.18
N MET A 393 -10.54 -19.71 14.49
CA MET A 393 -9.48 -19.92 13.50
C MET A 393 -9.86 -20.86 12.34
N PRO A 394 -10.55 -22.01 12.54
CA PRO A 394 -10.96 -22.87 11.43
C PRO A 394 -11.96 -22.22 10.45
N ARG A 395 -12.74 -21.24 10.91
CA ARG A 395 -13.82 -20.59 10.16
C ARG A 395 -13.45 -19.21 9.61
N ALA A 396 -12.58 -18.50 10.31
CA ALA A 396 -12.17 -17.13 10.00
C ALA A 396 -10.88 -17.07 9.16
N ARG A 397 -10.02 -18.10 9.21
CA ARG A 397 -8.78 -18.10 8.41
C ARG A 397 -9.08 -17.94 6.92
N MET A 398 -8.27 -17.12 6.26
CA MET A 398 -8.37 -16.95 4.82
C MET A 398 -7.89 -18.20 4.09
N ARG A 399 -8.50 -18.49 2.94
CA ARG A 399 -8.13 -19.66 2.13
C ARG A 399 -6.69 -19.51 1.67
N ARG A 400 -5.83 -20.49 1.99
CA ARG A 400 -4.45 -20.50 1.49
C ARG A 400 -4.43 -20.34 -0.04
N LEU A 401 -3.60 -19.42 -0.52
CA LEU A 401 -3.34 -19.30 -1.94
C LEU A 401 -2.66 -20.56 -2.44
N ALA A 402 -3.05 -21.03 -3.63
CA ALA A 402 -2.36 -22.13 -4.27
C ALA A 402 -0.94 -21.64 -4.64
N ALA A 403 0.07 -22.30 -4.08
CA ALA A 403 1.44 -22.07 -4.52
C ALA A 403 1.66 -22.83 -5.83
N THR A 404 2.13 -22.14 -6.87
CA THR A 404 2.56 -22.82 -8.09
C THR A 404 3.90 -23.49 -7.86
N LYS A 405 4.10 -24.66 -8.49
CA LYS A 405 5.41 -25.32 -8.45
C LYS A 405 6.48 -24.38 -9.02
N ARG A 406 7.59 -24.28 -8.30
CA ARG A 406 8.75 -23.46 -8.65
C ARG A 406 9.62 -24.22 -9.64
N PHE A 407 9.32 -24.08 -10.93
CA PHE A 407 10.11 -24.73 -11.99
C PHE A 407 11.13 -23.80 -12.63
N ARG A 408 10.70 -22.58 -12.97
CA ARG A 408 11.52 -21.60 -13.69
C ARG A 408 11.73 -20.32 -12.89
N TRP A 409 11.50 -20.38 -11.58
CA TRP A 409 11.76 -19.27 -10.69
C TRP A 409 12.01 -19.74 -9.27
N LYS A 410 12.81 -18.97 -8.54
CA LYS A 410 13.07 -19.14 -7.11
C LYS A 410 13.16 -17.79 -6.43
N GLN A 411 13.04 -17.81 -5.10
CA GLN A 411 13.34 -16.65 -4.28
C GLN A 411 14.71 -16.83 -3.66
N GLU A 412 15.55 -15.81 -3.80
CA GLU A 412 16.81 -15.69 -3.08
C GLU A 412 16.69 -14.54 -2.08
N ALA A 413 17.48 -14.60 -1.00
CA ALA A 413 17.56 -13.51 -0.03
C ALA A 413 19.03 -13.14 0.17
N ASP A 414 19.29 -11.83 0.21
CA ASP A 414 20.59 -11.26 0.58
C ASP A 414 20.35 -10.23 1.68
N GLY A 415 20.73 -10.57 2.91
CA GLY A 415 20.38 -9.78 4.09
C GLY A 415 18.86 -9.59 4.23
N SER A 416 18.40 -8.32 4.23
CA SER A 416 16.99 -7.95 4.30
C SER A 416 16.28 -7.93 2.94
N GLU A 417 17.01 -8.00 1.83
CA GLU A 417 16.44 -7.92 0.49
C GLU A 417 16.05 -9.31 -0.02
N LYS A 418 14.92 -9.36 -0.74
CA LYS A 418 14.44 -10.56 -1.42
C LYS A 418 14.51 -10.35 -2.91
N PHE A 419 14.93 -11.38 -3.62
CA PHE A 419 15.05 -11.37 -5.07
C PHE A 419 14.23 -12.48 -5.69
N LEU A 420 13.53 -12.15 -6.76
CA LEU A 420 12.99 -13.13 -7.70
C LEU A 420 14.09 -13.48 -8.69
N VAL A 421 14.46 -14.75 -8.77
CA VAL A 421 15.38 -15.26 -9.79
C VAL A 421 14.63 -16.15 -10.74
N LEU A 422 14.67 -15.83 -12.03
CA LEU A 422 14.12 -16.61 -13.13
C LEU A 422 15.19 -17.55 -13.70
N GLU A 423 14.82 -18.80 -13.91
CA GLU A 423 15.67 -19.83 -14.48
C GLU A 423 15.28 -20.03 -15.95
N ARG A 424 16.28 -20.18 -16.81
CA ARG A 424 16.10 -20.32 -18.27
C ARG A 424 16.31 -21.74 -18.73
#